data_AF-A0A1V0BB24-F1
#
_entry.id   AF-A0A1V0BB24-F1
#
_cell.length_a   1.000
_cell.length_b   1.000
_cell.length_c   1.000
_cell.angle_alpha   90.00
_cell.angle_beta   90.00
_cell.angle_gamma   90.00
#
_symmetry.space_group_name_H-M   'P 1'
#
loop_
_entity.id
_entity.type
_entity.pdbx_description
1 polymer ?
#
loop_
_entity_poly.entity_id
_entity_poly.type
_entity_poly.pdbx_seq_one_letter_code
_entity_poly.pdbx_strand_id
1 'polypeptide(L)'
;MLPSSQMYYGTLCVAGLALGGLGVWCMHFIGTLALQLPVAVHYSLDTTLLSLVAAVLASICGLGIVAANPYSLPRLVCAGAILGVGVSAMHYLGMYSMEFDGFFLWDWPLVALSCLIAFVAATAGLWLAFATSSNAARWLAAALMGGAVCAMHYTGMAAAEVVCTTPVTALPESDSLGMLTALPVLLVMLVMLVVVISFLIALVHMYARRFKT
;
A
#
# COMPACT_ATOMS: atom_id res chain seq x y z
N MET A 1 -17.60 -4.21 -28.43
CA MET A 1 -18.03 -5.31 -27.55
C MET A 1 -17.71 -4.91 -26.11
N LEU A 2 -18.72 -4.65 -25.29
CA LEU A 2 -18.50 -4.38 -23.86
C LEU A 2 -17.88 -5.63 -23.22
N PRO A 3 -16.83 -5.52 -22.39
CA PRO A 3 -16.31 -6.67 -21.64
C PRO A 3 -17.46 -7.29 -20.84
N SER A 4 -17.51 -8.63 -20.73
CA SER A 4 -18.46 -9.26 -19.82
C SER A 4 -18.24 -8.69 -18.41
N SER A 5 -19.32 -8.48 -17.65
CA SER A 5 -19.25 -7.89 -16.30
C SER A 5 -18.21 -8.59 -15.41
N GLN A 6 -18.09 -9.91 -15.53
CA GLN A 6 -17.07 -10.71 -14.83
C GLN A 6 -15.63 -10.30 -15.15
N MET A 7 -15.33 -9.93 -16.40
CA MET A 7 -13.99 -9.46 -16.78
C MET A 7 -13.66 -8.10 -16.16
N TYR A 8 -14.65 -7.20 -16.08
CA TYR A 8 -14.47 -5.90 -15.47
C TYR A 8 -14.10 -6.03 -13.98
N TYR A 9 -14.84 -6.84 -13.22
CA TYR A 9 -14.54 -7.09 -11.81
C TYR A 9 -13.18 -7.78 -11.62
N GLY A 10 -12.83 -8.74 -12.49
CA GLY A 10 -11.52 -9.40 -12.44
C GLY A 10 -10.34 -8.43 -12.61
N THR A 11 -10.41 -7.54 -13.62
CA THR A 11 -9.37 -6.52 -13.83
C THR A 11 -9.30 -5.53 -12.67
N LEU A 12 -10.43 -5.15 -12.10
CA LEU A 12 -10.47 -4.24 -10.96
C LEU A 12 -9.83 -4.86 -9.71
N CYS A 13 -10.10 -6.14 -9.43
CA CYS A 13 -9.46 -6.86 -8.32
C CYS A 13 -7.95 -6.96 -8.50
N VAL A 14 -7.46 -7.30 -9.71
CA VAL A 14 -6.02 -7.36 -9.99
C VAL A 14 -5.37 -5.98 -9.84
N ALA A 15 -6.02 -4.93 -10.35
CA ALA A 15 -5.51 -3.56 -10.19
C ALA A 15 -5.48 -3.11 -8.72
N GLY A 16 -6.51 -3.46 -7.95
CA GLY A 16 -6.56 -3.17 -6.51
C GLY A 16 -5.51 -3.92 -5.70
N LEU A 17 -5.27 -5.20 -6.01
CA LEU A 17 -4.18 -5.98 -5.41
C LEU A 17 -2.80 -5.42 -5.78
N ALA A 18 -2.60 -5.00 -7.03
CA ALA A 18 -1.35 -4.42 -7.48
C ALA A 18 -1.08 -3.04 -6.84
N LEU A 19 -2.09 -2.17 -6.77
CA LEU A 19 -1.93 -0.82 -6.19
C LEU A 19 -1.88 -0.87 -4.67
N GLY A 20 -2.87 -1.48 -4.03
CA GLY A 20 -3.01 -1.50 -2.57
C GLY A 20 -2.09 -2.52 -1.90
N GLY A 21 -2.05 -3.76 -2.41
CA GLY A 21 -1.23 -4.82 -1.83
C GLY A 21 0.25 -4.65 -2.16
N LEU A 22 0.59 -4.65 -3.45
CA LEU A 22 1.98 -4.55 -3.87
C LEU A 22 2.55 -3.12 -3.73
N GLY A 23 1.85 -2.11 -4.25
CA GLY A 23 2.35 -0.74 -4.30
C GLY A 23 2.43 -0.06 -2.93
N VAL A 24 1.33 -0.10 -2.17
CA VAL A 24 1.22 0.58 -0.87
C VAL A 24 1.65 -0.33 0.28
N TRP A 25 1.04 -1.51 0.39
CA TRP A 25 1.23 -2.36 1.56
C TRP A 25 2.63 -2.99 1.66
N CYS A 26 3.14 -3.58 0.58
CA CYS A 26 4.51 -4.13 0.59
C CYS A 26 5.54 -3.03 0.80
N MET A 27 5.38 -1.85 0.17
CA MET A 27 6.29 -0.73 0.35
C MET A 27 6.40 -0.33 1.83
N HIS A 28 5.26 -0.18 2.53
CA HIS A 28 5.25 0.17 3.94
C HIS A 28 5.99 -0.86 4.78
N PHE A 29 5.66 -2.15 4.63
CA PHE A 29 6.29 -3.20 5.42
C PHE A 29 7.76 -3.37 5.10
N ILE A 30 8.18 -3.18 3.84
CA ILE A 30 9.61 -3.14 3.49
C ILE A 30 10.30 -1.95 4.18
N GLY A 31 9.69 -0.76 4.18
CA GLY A 31 10.22 0.42 4.86
C GLY A 31 10.31 0.25 6.37
N THR A 32 9.27 -0.31 6.98
CA THR A 32 9.18 -0.67 8.39
C THR A 32 10.21 -1.74 8.78
N LEU A 33 10.39 -2.79 7.98
CA LEU A 33 11.39 -3.85 8.23
C LEU A 33 12.82 -3.33 8.08
N ALA A 34 13.02 -2.25 7.32
CA ALA A 34 14.31 -1.57 7.22
C ALA A 34 14.62 -0.70 8.46
N LEU A 35 13.63 -0.40 9.31
CA LEU A 35 13.84 0.31 10.57
C LEU A 35 14.54 -0.62 11.57
N GLN A 36 15.71 -0.21 12.03
CA GLN A 36 16.44 -0.91 13.09
C GLN A 36 16.15 -0.25 14.43
N LEU A 37 15.38 -0.93 15.27
CA LEU A 37 15.16 -0.53 16.66
C LEU A 37 16.07 -1.34 17.59
N PRO A 38 16.53 -0.77 18.72
CA PRO A 38 17.36 -1.47 19.69
C PRO A 38 16.53 -2.43 20.58
N VAL A 39 15.40 -2.93 20.09
CA VAL A 39 14.49 -3.84 20.80
C VAL A 39 13.94 -4.87 19.82
N ALA A 40 13.55 -6.05 20.33
CA ALA A 40 12.87 -7.04 19.51
C ALA A 40 11.47 -6.52 19.13
N VAL A 41 11.15 -6.60 17.83
CA VAL A 41 9.85 -6.19 17.28
C VAL A 41 9.16 -7.41 16.70
N HIS A 42 7.92 -7.63 17.12
CA HIS A 42 7.01 -8.63 16.61
C HIS A 42 5.88 -7.96 15.82
N TYR A 43 5.15 -8.75 15.05
CA TYR A 43 4.02 -8.25 14.27
C TYR A 43 2.79 -9.11 14.52
N SER A 44 1.69 -8.49 14.97
CA SER A 44 0.41 -9.19 15.08
C SER A 44 -0.12 -9.56 13.70
N LEU A 45 -0.45 -10.83 13.51
CA LEU A 45 -0.98 -11.34 12.24
C LEU A 45 -2.30 -10.65 11.87
N ASP A 46 -3.21 -10.55 12.83
CA ASP A 46 -4.56 -10.04 12.59
C ASP A 46 -4.55 -8.59 12.11
N THR A 47 -3.81 -7.72 12.78
CA THR A 47 -3.67 -6.30 12.42
C THR A 47 -2.92 -6.12 11.10
N THR A 48 -1.91 -6.96 10.86
CA THR A 48 -1.14 -6.96 9.60
C THR A 48 -1.99 -7.37 8.40
N LEU A 49 -2.87 -8.37 8.56
CA LEU A 49 -3.84 -8.74 7.53
C LEU A 49 -4.93 -7.69 7.37
N LEU A 50 -5.39 -7.08 8.47
CA LEU A 50 -6.37 -6.02 8.43
C LEU A 50 -5.85 -4.79 7.64
N SER A 51 -4.58 -4.43 7.83
CA SER A 51 -3.95 -3.35 7.07
C SER A 51 -3.86 -3.68 5.57
N LEU A 52 -3.55 -4.94 5.22
CA LEU A 52 -3.56 -5.40 3.82
C LEU A 52 -4.95 -5.29 3.20
N VAL A 53 -5.97 -5.78 3.90
CA VAL A 53 -7.36 -5.72 3.46
C VAL A 53 -7.81 -4.27 3.27
N ALA A 54 -7.46 -3.38 4.21
CA ALA A 54 -7.80 -1.96 4.11
C ALA A 54 -7.21 -1.32 2.84
N ALA A 55 -5.92 -1.54 2.55
CA ALA A 55 -5.29 -1.00 1.34
C ALA A 55 -5.89 -1.58 0.05
N VAL A 56 -6.11 -2.89 -0.01
CA VAL A 56 -6.66 -3.55 -1.21
C VAL A 56 -8.09 -3.10 -1.47
N LEU A 57 -8.96 -3.10 -0.45
CA LEU A 57 -10.36 -2.69 -0.61
C LEU A 57 -10.47 -1.22 -1.00
N ALA A 58 -9.72 -0.33 -0.35
CA ALA A 58 -9.72 1.09 -0.70
C ALA A 58 -9.25 1.32 -2.15
N SER A 59 -8.27 0.54 -2.60
CA SER A 59 -7.78 0.58 -3.99
C SER A 59 -8.84 0.10 -4.99
N ILE A 60 -9.53 -1.01 -4.69
CA ILE A 60 -10.63 -1.52 -5.52
C ILE A 60 -11.77 -0.49 -5.60
N CYS A 61 -12.19 0.07 -4.47
CA CYS A 61 -13.27 1.05 -4.41
C CYS A 61 -12.90 2.35 -5.13
N GLY A 62 -11.71 2.91 -4.85
CA GLY A 62 -11.24 4.15 -5.48
C GLY A 62 -11.13 4.02 -6.99
N LEU A 63 -10.49 2.94 -7.47
CA LEU A 63 -10.38 2.67 -8.91
C LEU A 63 -11.75 2.45 -9.56
N GLY A 64 -12.65 1.72 -8.91
CA GLY A 64 -13.99 1.44 -9.43
C GLY A 64 -14.85 2.69 -9.59
N ILE A 65 -14.73 3.64 -8.66
CA ILE A 65 -15.44 4.93 -8.71
C ILE A 65 -14.95 5.79 -9.88
N VAL A 66 -13.63 5.90 -10.07
CA VAL A 66 -13.06 6.70 -11.17
C VAL A 66 -13.29 6.04 -12.53
N ALA A 67 -13.14 4.71 -12.61
CA ALA A 67 -13.33 3.96 -13.86
C ALA A 67 -14.73 4.14 -14.47
N ALA A 68 -15.75 4.42 -13.64
CA ALA A 68 -17.12 4.65 -14.10
C ALA A 68 -17.31 5.97 -14.85
N ASN A 69 -16.52 7.02 -14.55
CA ASN A 69 -16.45 8.25 -15.35
C ASN A 69 -15.16 9.03 -15.00
N PRO A 70 -14.07 8.86 -15.76
CA PRO A 70 -12.77 9.40 -15.42
C PRO A 70 -12.66 10.93 -15.51
N TYR A 71 -13.60 11.60 -16.19
CA TYR A 71 -13.59 13.07 -16.37
C TYR A 71 -14.38 13.83 -15.30
N SER A 72 -15.07 13.12 -14.40
CA SER A 72 -15.88 13.75 -13.36
C SER A 72 -15.02 14.15 -12.16
N LEU A 73 -14.74 15.45 -12.02
CA LEU A 73 -13.99 16.00 -10.88
C LEU A 73 -14.55 15.55 -9.51
N PRO A 74 -15.87 15.57 -9.25
CA PRO A 74 -16.41 15.09 -7.98
C PRO A 74 -16.10 13.60 -7.70
N ARG A 75 -16.13 12.75 -8.73
CA ARG A 75 -15.80 11.31 -8.57
C ARG A 75 -14.32 11.11 -8.31
N LEU A 76 -13.47 11.88 -8.98
CA LEU A 76 -12.03 11.85 -8.78
C LEU A 76 -11.66 12.22 -7.33
N VAL A 77 -12.24 13.31 -6.81
CA VAL A 77 -12.01 13.75 -5.42
C VAL A 77 -12.55 12.72 -4.43
N CYS A 78 -13.76 12.18 -4.66
CA CYS A 78 -14.34 11.14 -3.81
C CYS A 78 -13.48 9.86 -3.77
N ALA A 79 -13.02 9.40 -4.93
CA ALA A 79 -12.14 8.25 -5.02
C ALA A 79 -10.77 8.50 -4.38
N GLY A 80 -10.21 9.70 -4.57
CA GLY A 80 -8.97 10.13 -3.90
C GLY A 80 -9.12 10.19 -2.39
N ALA A 81 -10.28 10.61 -1.88
CA ALA A 81 -10.61 10.57 -0.44
C ALA A 81 -10.64 9.14 0.10
N ILE A 82 -11.37 8.24 -0.56
CA ILE A 82 -11.46 6.83 -0.16
C ILE A 82 -10.08 6.17 -0.18
N LEU A 83 -9.32 6.39 -1.25
CA LEU A 83 -8.00 5.81 -1.40
C LEU A 83 -7.01 6.41 -0.40
N GLY A 84 -7.02 7.73 -0.19
CA GLY A 84 -6.16 8.41 0.78
C GLY A 84 -6.45 7.99 2.23
N VAL A 85 -7.72 7.84 2.59
CA VAL A 85 -8.13 7.28 3.89
C VAL A 85 -7.66 5.83 4.02
N GLY A 86 -7.84 5.00 2.99
CA GLY A 86 -7.38 3.62 3.02
C GLY A 86 -5.86 3.47 3.15
N VAL A 87 -5.10 4.29 2.43
CA VAL A 87 -3.64 4.36 2.50
C VAL A 87 -3.17 4.79 3.89
N SER A 88 -3.80 5.83 4.46
CA SER A 88 -3.48 6.30 5.82
C SER A 88 -3.86 5.25 6.87
N ALA A 89 -5.06 4.67 6.78
CA ALA A 89 -5.52 3.63 7.68
C ALA A 89 -4.60 2.41 7.64
N MET A 90 -4.23 1.95 6.45
CA MET A 90 -3.29 0.84 6.31
C MET A 90 -1.91 1.18 6.90
N HIS A 91 -1.39 2.39 6.71
CA HIS A 91 -0.12 2.82 7.30
C HIS A 91 -0.17 2.77 8.83
N TYR A 92 -1.17 3.38 9.45
CA TYR A 92 -1.29 3.41 10.90
C TYR A 92 -1.68 2.06 11.52
N LEU A 93 -2.45 1.22 10.82
CA LEU A 93 -2.68 -0.17 11.23
C LEU A 93 -1.39 -0.99 11.13
N GLY A 94 -0.56 -0.76 10.12
CA GLY A 94 0.76 -1.39 10.00
C GLY A 94 1.72 -0.97 11.12
N MET A 95 1.68 0.31 11.52
CA MET A 95 2.40 0.78 12.70
C MET A 95 1.87 0.13 13.98
N TYR A 96 0.56 0.05 14.12
CA TYR A 96 -0.10 -0.57 15.27
C TYR A 96 0.11 -2.08 15.35
N SER A 97 0.46 -2.74 14.24
CA SER A 97 0.76 -4.16 14.27
C SER A 97 2.13 -4.47 14.90
N MET A 98 3.00 -3.47 15.04
CA MET A 98 4.30 -3.62 15.71
C MET A 98 4.12 -3.79 17.22
N GLU A 99 4.53 -4.95 17.72
CA GLU A 99 4.55 -5.30 19.12
C GLU A 99 6.00 -5.31 19.63
N PHE A 100 6.33 -4.36 20.48
CA PHE A 100 7.65 -4.23 21.11
C PHE A 100 7.47 -3.69 22.53
N ASP A 101 8.52 -3.79 23.35
CA ASP A 101 8.49 -3.32 24.74
C ASP A 101 8.60 -1.79 24.82
N GLY A 102 7.55 -1.10 24.40
CA GLY A 102 7.50 0.36 24.33
C GLY A 102 6.16 0.87 23.82
N PHE A 103 6.12 2.14 23.47
CA PHE A 103 4.94 2.79 22.88
C PHE A 103 5.35 3.91 21.93
N PHE A 104 4.41 4.31 21.06
CA PHE A 104 4.56 5.47 20.18
C PHE A 104 3.99 6.72 20.85
N LEU A 105 4.77 7.79 20.86
CA LEU A 105 4.27 9.15 21.10
C LEU A 105 3.99 9.81 19.74
N TRP A 106 2.78 10.34 19.59
CA TRP A 106 2.28 10.84 18.31
C TRP A 106 2.34 12.37 18.23
N ASP A 107 3.02 12.87 17.20
CA ASP A 107 2.89 14.26 16.73
C ASP A 107 1.66 14.36 15.81
N TRP A 108 0.52 14.77 16.39
CA TRP A 108 -0.75 14.90 15.66
C TRP A 108 -0.69 15.83 14.44
N PRO A 109 0.01 16.98 14.46
CA PRO A 109 0.28 17.77 13.26
C PRO A 109 0.93 16.98 12.12
N LEU A 110 1.96 16.18 12.40
CA LEU A 110 2.60 15.34 11.38
C LEU A 110 1.71 14.20 10.90
N VAL A 111 0.87 13.63 11.78
CA VAL A 111 -0.18 12.67 11.38
C VAL A 111 -1.18 13.30 10.42
N ALA A 112 -1.64 14.53 10.69
CA ALA A 112 -2.55 15.23 9.79
C ALA A 112 -1.87 15.55 8.44
N LEU A 113 -0.59 15.92 8.46
CA LEU A 113 0.19 16.19 7.25
C LEU A 113 0.36 14.93 6.40
N SER A 114 0.70 13.78 7.00
CA SER A 114 0.81 12.51 6.26
C SER A 114 -0.52 12.14 5.60
N CYS A 115 -1.65 12.29 6.31
CA CYS A 115 -2.99 12.02 5.79
C CYS A 115 -3.34 12.97 4.63
N LEU A 116 -2.95 14.25 4.72
CA LEU A 116 -3.12 15.21 3.63
C LEU A 116 -2.29 14.82 2.40
N ILE A 117 -1.03 14.40 2.61
CA ILE A 117 -0.17 13.89 1.53
C ILE A 117 -0.84 12.67 0.89
N ALA A 118 -1.37 11.73 1.68
CA ALA A 118 -2.06 10.55 1.19
C ALA A 118 -3.26 10.92 0.28
N PHE A 119 -4.09 11.87 0.71
CA PHE A 119 -5.24 12.34 -0.05
C PHE A 119 -4.85 13.02 -1.37
N VAL A 120 -3.87 13.93 -1.33
CA VAL A 120 -3.40 14.65 -2.52
C VAL A 120 -2.73 13.68 -3.48
N ALA A 121 -1.87 12.78 -2.98
CA ALA A 121 -1.19 11.76 -3.76
C ALA A 121 -2.18 10.79 -4.43
N ALA A 122 -3.19 10.33 -3.70
CA ALA A 122 -4.23 9.45 -4.21
C ALA A 122 -5.04 10.12 -5.32
N THR A 123 -5.49 11.36 -5.09
CA THR A 123 -6.23 12.14 -6.09
C THR A 123 -5.40 12.39 -7.34
N ALA A 124 -4.14 12.84 -7.18
CA ALA A 124 -3.23 13.12 -8.29
C ALA A 124 -2.86 11.85 -9.06
N GLY A 125 -2.63 10.74 -8.36
CA GLY A 125 -2.31 9.45 -8.95
C GLY A 125 -3.47 8.88 -9.76
N LEU A 126 -4.69 8.94 -9.24
CA LEU A 126 -5.90 8.59 -9.98
C LEU A 126 -6.07 9.50 -11.20
N TRP A 127 -5.88 10.81 -11.05
CA TRP A 127 -5.98 11.74 -12.18
C TRP A 127 -4.99 11.38 -13.29
N LEU A 128 -3.70 11.21 -12.94
CA LEU A 128 -2.66 10.87 -13.90
C LEU A 128 -2.91 9.52 -14.57
N ALA A 129 -3.40 8.52 -13.84
CA ALA A 129 -3.69 7.19 -14.37
C ALA A 129 -4.73 7.21 -15.51
N PHE A 130 -5.67 8.17 -15.47
CA PHE A 130 -6.73 8.29 -16.47
C PHE A 130 -6.56 9.47 -17.45
N ALA A 131 -5.79 10.50 -17.08
CA ALA A 131 -5.60 11.70 -17.89
C ALA A 131 -4.55 11.52 -19.01
N THR A 132 -3.69 10.50 -18.94
CA THR A 132 -2.60 10.31 -19.91
C THR A 132 -2.76 9.08 -20.79
N SER A 133 -2.51 9.27 -22.10
CA SER A 133 -2.47 8.20 -23.10
C SER A 133 -1.04 7.80 -23.51
N SER A 134 -0.02 8.59 -23.13
CA SER A 134 1.37 8.34 -23.49
C SER A 134 2.07 7.41 -22.50
N ASN A 135 2.75 6.37 -22.99
CA ASN A 135 3.51 5.44 -22.14
C ASN A 135 4.58 6.15 -21.30
N ALA A 136 5.25 7.17 -21.84
CA ALA A 136 6.26 7.93 -21.10
C ALA A 136 5.63 8.68 -19.90
N ALA A 137 4.46 9.27 -20.10
CA ALA A 137 3.74 9.95 -19.03
C ALA A 137 3.16 8.96 -18.00
N ARG A 138 2.85 7.72 -18.39
CA ARG A 138 2.46 6.66 -17.44
C ARG A 138 3.62 6.23 -16.54
N TRP A 139 4.83 6.11 -17.10
CA TRP A 139 6.04 5.84 -16.31
C TRP A 139 6.34 6.96 -15.33
N LEU A 140 6.25 8.22 -15.78
CA LEU A 140 6.43 9.38 -14.90
C LEU A 140 5.37 9.42 -13.80
N ALA A 141 4.10 9.16 -14.14
CA ALA A 141 3.02 9.09 -13.15
C ALA A 141 3.26 8.00 -12.11
N ALA A 142 3.70 6.80 -12.53
CA ALA A 142 4.03 5.72 -11.61
C ALA A 142 5.17 6.09 -10.66
N ALA A 143 6.23 6.73 -11.16
CA ALA A 143 7.34 7.20 -10.33
C ALA A 143 6.90 8.27 -9.32
N LEU A 144 6.09 9.24 -9.75
CA LEU A 144 5.53 10.27 -8.88
C LEU A 144 4.61 9.69 -7.81
N MET A 145 3.76 8.71 -8.17
CA MET A 145 2.91 8.00 -7.21
C MET A 145 3.75 7.24 -6.19
N GLY A 146 4.77 6.49 -6.64
CA GLY A 146 5.69 5.79 -5.74
C GLY A 146 6.38 6.75 -4.77
N GLY A 147 6.92 7.86 -5.28
CA GLY A 147 7.53 8.91 -4.45
C GLY A 147 6.56 9.53 -3.46
N ALA A 148 5.30 9.74 -3.84
CA ALA A 148 4.28 10.28 -2.95
C ALA A 148 3.86 9.30 -1.85
N VAL A 149 3.79 8.00 -2.15
CA VAL A 149 3.58 6.94 -1.14
C VAL A 149 4.77 6.90 -0.16
N CYS A 150 6.00 7.05 -0.66
CA CYS A 150 7.21 7.23 0.17
C CYS A 150 7.10 8.46 1.08
N ALA A 151 6.72 9.61 0.52
CA ALA A 151 6.57 10.84 1.28
C ALA A 151 5.54 10.68 2.41
N MET A 152 4.37 10.09 2.12
CA MET A 152 3.35 9.81 3.13
C MET A 152 3.91 8.90 4.24
N HIS A 153 4.52 7.78 3.86
CA HIS A 153 5.04 6.80 4.80
C HIS A 153 6.09 7.41 5.73
N TYR A 154 7.11 8.08 5.18
CA TYR A 154 8.18 8.65 6.01
C TYR A 154 7.71 9.85 6.83
N THR A 155 6.72 10.61 6.36
CA THR A 155 6.08 11.66 7.18
C THR A 155 5.31 11.04 8.35
N GLY A 156 4.58 9.94 8.10
CA GLY A 156 3.86 9.22 9.15
C GLY A 156 4.79 8.54 10.16
N MET A 157 5.91 7.99 9.70
CA MET A 157 6.99 7.48 10.56
C MET A 157 7.61 8.58 11.42
N ALA A 158 7.89 9.75 10.83
CA ALA A 158 8.42 10.90 11.56
C ALA A 158 7.45 11.44 12.62
N ALA A 159 6.16 11.17 12.47
CA ALA A 159 5.15 11.52 13.47
C ALA A 159 5.16 10.60 14.70
N ALA A 160 5.84 9.46 14.64
CA ALA A 160 5.86 8.44 15.67
C ALA A 160 7.22 8.41 16.38
N GLU A 161 7.29 8.98 17.58
CA GLU A 161 8.46 8.84 18.45
C GLU A 161 8.40 7.50 19.19
N VAL A 162 9.42 6.66 19.00
CA VAL A 162 9.51 5.33 19.62
C VAL A 162 10.13 5.44 21.01
N VAL A 163 9.33 5.18 22.04
CA VAL A 163 9.81 5.15 23.43
C VAL A 163 9.96 3.71 23.88
N CYS A 164 11.19 3.24 24.05
CA CYS A 164 11.50 1.91 24.56
C CYS A 164 11.52 1.89 26.09
N THR A 165 10.96 0.84 26.69
CA THR A 165 10.89 0.67 28.16
C THR A 165 11.85 -0.40 28.70
N THR A 166 12.50 -1.16 27.81
CA THR A 166 13.48 -2.19 28.18
C THR A 166 14.86 -1.62 28.51
N PRO A 167 15.54 -2.11 29.58
CA PRO A 167 16.92 -1.74 29.88
C PRO A 167 17.89 -2.22 28.79
N VAL A 168 18.80 -1.33 28.37
CA VAL A 168 19.83 -1.58 27.31
C VAL A 168 20.71 -2.82 27.58
N THR A 169 20.75 -3.31 28.82
CA THR A 169 21.54 -4.48 29.24
C THR A 169 20.88 -5.84 28.99
N ALA A 170 19.63 -5.88 28.51
CA ALA A 170 18.86 -7.11 28.29
C ALA A 170 18.69 -7.48 26.80
N LEU A 171 19.57 -6.99 25.91
CA LEU A 171 19.51 -7.29 24.48
C LEU A 171 19.83 -8.78 24.25
N PRO A 172 18.92 -9.57 23.65
CA PRO A 172 19.18 -10.98 23.33
C PRO A 172 20.30 -11.11 22.30
N GLU A 173 21.17 -12.11 22.48
CA GLU A 173 22.09 -12.55 21.43
C GLU A 173 21.34 -12.96 20.16
N SER A 174 21.97 -12.68 19.03
CA SER A 174 21.47 -12.53 17.65
C SER A 174 20.74 -13.71 16.99
N ASP A 175 20.43 -14.81 17.69
CA ASP A 175 19.93 -16.04 17.06
C ASP A 175 18.39 -16.17 17.01
N SER A 176 17.65 -15.47 17.86
CA SER A 176 16.18 -15.53 17.91
C SER A 176 15.47 -14.44 17.10
N LEU A 177 16.19 -13.38 16.69
CA LEU A 177 15.64 -12.22 15.98
C LEU A 177 15.13 -12.55 14.56
N GLY A 178 15.67 -13.60 13.94
CA GLY A 178 15.36 -13.99 12.55
C GLY A 178 13.99 -14.64 12.35
N MET A 179 13.43 -15.29 13.38
CA MET A 179 12.09 -15.91 13.29
C MET A 179 10.96 -14.91 13.55
N LEU A 180 11.23 -13.83 14.28
CA LEU A 180 10.21 -12.92 14.83
C LEU A 180 9.85 -11.79 13.84
N THR A 181 10.75 -11.47 12.92
CA THR A 181 10.53 -10.58 11.75
C THR A 181 10.05 -11.33 10.49
N ALA A 182 9.97 -12.66 10.55
CA ALA A 182 9.72 -13.50 9.37
C ALA A 182 8.28 -13.39 8.83
N LEU A 183 7.29 -13.04 9.67
CA LEU A 183 5.89 -13.03 9.27
C LEU A 183 5.59 -11.95 8.21
N PRO A 184 5.88 -10.64 8.42
CA PRO A 184 5.69 -9.65 7.38
C PRO A 184 6.51 -9.93 6.12
N VAL A 185 7.73 -10.46 6.27
CA VAL A 185 8.58 -10.86 5.13
C VAL A 185 7.89 -11.92 4.29
N LEU A 186 7.37 -12.99 4.91
CA LEU A 186 6.66 -14.06 4.21
C LEU A 186 5.41 -13.52 3.50
N LEU A 187 4.65 -12.64 4.15
CA LEU A 187 3.46 -12.04 3.57
C LEU A 187 3.79 -11.12 2.40
N VAL A 188 4.84 -10.30 2.49
CA VAL A 188 5.36 -9.49 1.37
C VAL A 188 5.73 -10.37 0.19
N MET A 189 6.47 -11.45 0.43
CA MET A 189 6.86 -12.40 -0.62
C MET A 189 5.64 -13.08 -1.27
N LEU A 190 4.65 -13.45 -0.47
CA LEU A 190 3.40 -14.04 -0.95
C LEU A 190 2.59 -13.06 -1.81
N VAL A 191 2.40 -11.83 -1.35
CA VAL A 191 1.67 -10.79 -2.10
C VAL A 191 2.36 -10.48 -3.42
N MET A 192 3.69 -10.34 -3.41
CA MET A 192 4.51 -10.18 -4.60
C MET A 192 4.27 -11.32 -5.60
N LEU A 193 4.34 -12.57 -5.14
CA LEU A 193 4.12 -13.75 -5.97
C LEU A 193 2.72 -13.77 -6.59
N VAL A 194 1.67 -13.53 -5.77
CA VAL A 194 0.28 -13.51 -6.23
C VAL A 194 0.06 -12.44 -7.31
N VAL A 195 0.62 -11.24 -7.14
CA VAL A 195 0.49 -10.16 -8.12
C VAL A 195 1.24 -10.48 -9.41
N VAL A 196 2.46 -11.04 -9.33
CA VAL A 196 3.22 -11.46 -10.52
C VAL A 196 2.47 -12.53 -11.30
N ILE A 197 1.96 -13.57 -10.62
CA ILE A 197 1.17 -14.64 -11.28
C ILE A 197 -0.09 -14.05 -11.92
N SER A 198 -0.82 -13.20 -11.21
CA SER A 198 -2.04 -12.56 -11.72
C SER A 198 -1.77 -11.71 -12.97
N PHE A 199 -0.67 -10.97 -12.96
CA PHE A 199 -0.22 -10.17 -14.10
C PHE A 199 0.16 -11.05 -15.31
N LEU A 200 0.90 -12.13 -15.09
CA LEU A 200 1.26 -13.09 -16.16
C LEU A 200 0.02 -13.74 -16.77
N ILE A 201 -0.95 -14.16 -15.96
CA ILE A 201 -2.23 -14.72 -16.44
C ILE A 201 -2.99 -13.69 -17.28
N ALA A 202 -3.02 -12.42 -16.86
CA ALA A 202 -3.64 -11.34 -17.61
C ALA A 202 -2.93 -11.11 -18.96
N LEU A 203 -1.60 -11.11 -18.97
CA LEU A 203 -0.78 -10.94 -20.18
C LEU A 203 -1.02 -12.08 -21.18
N VAL A 204 -1.02 -13.34 -20.71
CA VAL A 204 -1.31 -14.52 -21.55
C VAL A 204 -2.71 -14.44 -22.14
N HIS A 205 -3.71 -14.04 -21.35
CA HIS A 205 -5.07 -13.82 -21.85
C HIS A 205 -5.14 -12.72 -22.91
N MET A 206 -4.40 -11.62 -22.74
CA MET A 206 -4.34 -10.55 -23.73
C MET A 206 -3.64 -11.00 -25.02
N TYR A 207 -2.53 -11.73 -24.91
CA TYR A 207 -1.78 -12.25 -26.06
C TYR A 207 -2.62 -13.27 -26.85
N ALA A 208 -3.25 -14.23 -26.17
CA ALA A 208 -4.09 -15.25 -26.80
C ALA A 208 -5.29 -14.66 -27.56
N ARG A 209 -5.79 -13.49 -27.17
CA ARG A 209 -6.86 -12.78 -27.88
C ARG A 209 -6.39 -12.10 -29.16
N ARG A 210 -5.13 -11.64 -29.20
CA ARG A 210 -4.56 -10.96 -30.36
C ARG A 210 -4.40 -11.87 -31.59
N PHE A 211 -4.34 -13.19 -31.41
CA PHE A 211 -4.26 -14.18 -32.50
C PHE A 211 -5.62 -14.77 -32.91
N LYS A 212 -6.70 -14.43 -32.21
CA LYS A 212 -8.07 -14.86 -32.55
C LYS A 212 -8.85 -13.81 -33.35
N THR A 213 -8.19 -12.72 -33.76
CA THR A 213 -8.69 -11.66 -34.65
C THR A 213 -7.85 -11.61 -35.91
#